data_AF-A0A1Z8Z7B4-F1
#
_entry.id   AF-A0A1Z8Z7B4-F1
#
_cell.length_a   1.000
_cell.length_b   1.000
_cell.length_c   1.000
_cell.angle_alpha   90.00
_cell.angle_beta   90.00
_cell.angle_gamma   90.00
#
_symmetry.space_group_name_H-M   'P 1'
#
loop_
_entity.id
_entity.type
_entity.pdbx_description
1 polymer ?
#
loop_
_entity_poly.entity_id
_entity_poly.type
_entity_poly.pdbx_seq_one_letter_code
_entity_poly.pdbx_strand_id
1 'polypeptide(L)'
;MSEKKTSLTTGQIATCWNDFERIITTQLKRDPKDFFRIPVSVVVKRRSNNQAVDQLQIENIAMDRNGTDVWLECFVDDKEMIKKEPKVKSHLDESEKTFENLSKQLGNKIEKSQS
;
A
#
# COMPACT_ATOMS: atom_id res chain seq x y z
N MET A 1 -7.18 3.86 -32.10
CA MET A 1 -6.75 2.57 -31.53
C MET A 1 -6.83 2.70 -30.01
N SER A 2 -7.74 1.99 -29.33
CA SER A 2 -7.74 2.00 -27.86
C SER A 2 -6.66 1.03 -27.37
N GLU A 3 -5.62 1.55 -26.73
CA GLU A 3 -4.65 0.71 -26.04
C GLU A 3 -5.38 -0.17 -25.02
N LYS A 4 -5.27 -1.49 -25.21
CA LYS A 4 -5.77 -2.47 -24.27
C LYS A 4 -4.84 -2.40 -23.04
N LYS A 5 -5.20 -1.56 -22.06
CA LYS A 5 -4.43 -1.43 -20.81
C LYS A 5 -4.50 -2.75 -20.05
N THR A 6 -3.48 -3.56 -20.20
CA THR A 6 -3.22 -4.72 -19.36
C THR A 6 -2.94 -4.24 -17.95
N SER A 7 -3.81 -4.63 -17.01
CA SER A 7 -3.53 -4.53 -15.58
C SER A 7 -2.25 -5.29 -15.27
N LEU A 8 -1.32 -4.64 -14.56
CA LEU A 8 -0.08 -5.28 -14.12
C LEU A 8 -0.40 -6.33 -13.05
N THR A 9 0.24 -7.49 -13.13
CA THR A 9 0.21 -8.48 -12.06
C THR A 9 1.07 -8.00 -10.89
N THR A 10 0.83 -8.55 -9.70
CA THR A 10 1.66 -8.27 -8.50
C THR A 10 3.14 -8.55 -8.76
N GLY A 11 3.48 -9.62 -9.48
CA GLY A 11 4.87 -9.92 -9.87
C GLY A 11 5.48 -8.88 -10.81
N GLN A 12 4.69 -8.29 -11.72
CA GLN A 12 5.18 -7.20 -12.58
C GLN A 12 5.43 -5.94 -11.76
N ILE A 13 4.59 -5.62 -10.79
CA ILE A 13 4.79 -4.50 -9.87
C ILE A 13 6.05 -4.70 -9.04
N ALA A 14 6.24 -5.88 -8.45
CA ALA A 14 7.44 -6.22 -7.67
C ALA A 14 8.72 -6.12 -8.51
N THR A 15 8.68 -6.59 -9.77
CA THR A 15 9.80 -6.47 -10.71
C THR A 15 10.15 -5.01 -10.98
N CYS A 16 9.14 -4.18 -11.29
CA CYS A 16 9.35 -2.74 -11.49
C CYS A 16 9.90 -2.04 -10.24
N TRP A 17 9.46 -2.47 -9.05
CA TRP A 17 9.93 -1.94 -7.78
C TRP A 17 11.42 -2.27 -7.56
N ASN A 18 11.81 -3.52 -7.75
CA ASN A 18 13.20 -3.97 -7.63
C ASN A 18 14.11 -3.31 -8.67
N ASP A 19 13.62 -3.14 -9.90
CA ASP A 19 14.35 -2.40 -10.93
C ASP A 19 14.56 -0.94 -10.55
N PHE A 20 13.54 -0.31 -9.97
CA PHE A 20 13.64 1.06 -9.51
C PHE A 20 14.62 1.22 -8.34
N GLU A 21 14.57 0.30 -7.36
CA GLU A 21 15.54 0.24 -6.27
C GLU A 21 16.97 0.13 -6.82
N ARG A 22 17.18 -0.80 -7.76
CA ARG A 22 18.48 -1.00 -8.40
C ARG A 22 18.96 0.26 -9.11
N ILE A 23 18.11 0.96 -9.87
CA ILE A 23 18.49 2.21 -10.54
C ILE A 23 18.92 3.27 -9.52
N ILE A 24 18.14 3.45 -8.45
CA ILE A 24 18.39 4.44 -7.41
C ILE A 24 19.69 4.16 -6.66
N THR A 25 19.92 2.91 -6.29
CA THR A 25 21.10 2.49 -5.51
C THR A 25 22.37 2.40 -6.36
N THR A 26 22.28 1.88 -7.58
CA THR A 26 23.47 1.62 -8.42
C THR A 26 23.82 2.75 -9.36
N GLN A 27 22.84 3.28 -10.11
CA GLN A 27 23.10 4.30 -11.14
C GLN A 27 23.16 5.69 -10.51
N LEU A 28 22.22 5.97 -9.59
CA LEU A 28 22.14 7.25 -8.89
C LEU A 28 22.97 7.28 -7.59
N LYS A 29 23.60 6.16 -7.22
CA LYS A 29 24.52 6.01 -6.08
C LYS A 29 23.94 6.54 -4.76
N ARG A 30 22.63 6.37 -4.56
CA ARG A 30 21.94 6.71 -3.31
C ARG A 30 22.04 5.57 -2.32
N ASP A 31 21.96 5.89 -1.02
CA ASP A 31 21.88 4.87 0.01
C ASP A 31 20.55 4.09 -0.17
N PRO A 32 20.54 2.76 -0.05
CA PRO A 32 19.29 1.98 -0.11
C PRO A 32 18.21 2.50 0.86
N LYS A 33 18.59 3.06 2.01
CA LYS A 33 17.63 3.67 2.95
C LYS A 33 16.92 4.89 2.37
N ASP A 34 17.55 5.61 1.44
CA ASP A 34 16.93 6.75 0.79
C ASP A 34 15.86 6.31 -0.21
N PHE A 35 15.99 5.12 -0.81
CA PHE A 35 14.99 4.56 -1.72
C PHE A 35 13.65 4.34 -1.01
N PHE A 36 13.68 3.75 0.19
CA PHE A 36 12.48 3.53 1.00
C PHE A 36 11.87 4.81 1.57
N ARG A 37 12.55 5.96 1.41
CA ARG A 37 12.05 7.29 1.78
C ARG A 37 11.49 8.08 0.60
N ILE A 38 11.54 7.52 -0.62
CA ILE A 38 10.94 8.15 -1.79
C ILE A 38 9.41 8.15 -1.59
N PRO A 39 8.77 9.33 -1.58
CA PRO A 39 7.32 9.39 -1.43
C PRO A 39 6.67 8.72 -2.64
N VAL A 40 5.88 7.69 -2.38
CA VAL A 40 5.10 7.00 -3.41
C VAL A 40 3.65 7.44 -3.28
N SER A 41 2.97 7.61 -4.42
CA SER A 41 1.53 7.81 -4.42
C SER A 41 0.87 6.83 -5.37
N VAL A 42 -0.24 6.24 -4.95
CA VAL A 42 -1.06 5.34 -5.77
C VAL A 42 -2.26 6.13 -6.29
N VAL A 43 -2.43 6.15 -7.61
CA VAL A 43 -3.60 6.75 -8.25
C VAL A 43 -4.64 5.68 -8.49
N VAL A 44 -5.79 5.79 -7.82
CA VAL A 44 -6.93 4.90 -8.03
C VAL A 44 -7.72 5.39 -9.23
N LYS A 45 -7.95 4.49 -10.19
CA LYS A 45 -8.68 4.81 -11.43
C LYS A 45 -9.93 3.95 -11.55
N ARG A 46 -11.03 4.56 -12.01
CA ARG A 46 -12.23 3.82 -12.40
C ARG A 46 -11.90 2.87 -13.55
N ARG A 47 -12.23 1.59 -13.40
CA ARG A 47 -11.99 0.58 -14.44
C ARG A 47 -12.73 0.89 -15.75
N SER A 48 -13.92 1.47 -15.67
CA SER A 48 -14.79 1.72 -16.83
C SER A 48 -14.29 2.79 -17.78
N ASN A 49 -13.66 3.85 -17.26
CA ASN A 49 -13.25 5.02 -18.06
C ASN A 49 -11.80 5.46 -17.80
N ASN A 50 -11.06 4.72 -16.97
CA ASN A 50 -9.68 4.99 -16.58
C ASN A 50 -9.46 6.41 -15.99
N GLN A 51 -10.54 7.06 -15.53
CA GLN A 51 -10.49 8.36 -14.86
C GLN A 51 -9.92 8.18 -13.46
N ALA A 52 -8.97 9.04 -13.07
CA ALA A 52 -8.49 9.12 -11.69
C ALA A 52 -9.65 9.55 -10.80
N VAL A 53 -9.91 8.76 -9.76
CA VAL A 53 -10.96 9.03 -8.77
C VAL A 53 -10.40 9.29 -7.39
N ASP A 54 -9.16 8.85 -7.15
CA ASP A 54 -8.48 9.10 -5.90
C ASP A 54 -6.96 9.06 -6.07
N GLN A 55 -6.26 9.66 -5.12
CA GLN A 55 -4.81 9.62 -5.00
C GLN A 55 -4.45 9.34 -3.53
N LEU A 56 -3.91 8.15 -3.28
CA LEU A 56 -3.43 7.74 -1.98
C LEU A 56 -1.95 8.10 -1.86
N GLN A 57 -1.61 8.96 -0.90
CA GLN A 57 -0.22 9.17 -0.50
C GLN A 57 0.21 8.01 0.38
N ILE A 58 1.29 7.33 0.00
CA ILE A 58 1.83 6.20 0.74
C ILE A 58 2.87 6.73 1.72
N GLU A 59 2.57 6.58 3.00
CA GLU A 59 3.42 7.02 4.11
C GLU A 59 4.54 6.02 4.38
N ASN A 60 4.24 4.73 4.21
CA ASN A 60 5.19 3.67 4.46
C ASN A 60 4.96 2.48 3.53
N ILE A 61 6.05 1.82 3.15
CA ILE A 61 6.06 0.62 2.34
C ILE A 61 6.82 -0.44 3.11
N ALA A 62 6.11 -1.46 3.57
CA ALA A 62 6.72 -2.65 4.14
C ALA A 62 6.65 -3.79 3.12
N MET A 63 7.70 -4.59 3.05
CA MET A 63 7.77 -5.76 2.18
C MET A 63 8.27 -6.94 2.99
N ASP A 64 7.76 -8.14 2.69
CA ASP A 64 8.28 -9.35 3.32
C ASP A 64 9.70 -9.64 2.81
N ARG A 65 10.44 -10.51 3.51
CA ARG A 65 11.83 -10.82 3.15
C ARG A 65 11.98 -11.42 1.75
N ASN A 66 10.92 -12.01 1.20
CA ASN A 66 10.93 -12.67 -0.09
C ASN A 66 10.40 -11.78 -1.23
N GLY A 67 9.89 -10.58 -0.92
CA GLY A 67 9.31 -9.66 -1.91
C GLY A 67 7.99 -10.12 -2.52
N THR A 68 7.31 -11.06 -1.86
CA THR A 68 6.02 -11.62 -2.28
C THR A 68 4.85 -10.74 -1.84
N ASP A 69 4.97 -10.15 -0.65
CA ASP A 69 3.95 -9.34 -0.03
C ASP A 69 4.46 -7.91 0.16
N VAL A 70 3.64 -6.94 -0.27
CA VAL A 70 3.90 -5.51 -0.11
C VAL A 70 2.72 -4.90 0.62
N TRP A 71 2.99 -4.33 1.80
CA TRP A 71 2.05 -3.54 2.58
C TRP A 71 2.31 -2.07 2.32
N LEU A 72 1.26 -1.37 1.89
CA LEU A 72 1.28 0.07 1.69
C LEU A 72 0.44 0.70 2.80
N GLU A 73 1.07 1.53 3.61
CA GLU A 73 0.40 2.31 4.64
C GLU A 73 0.06 3.69 4.10
N CYS A 74 -1.20 4.09 4.21
CA CYS A 74 -1.67 5.41 3.78
C CYS A 74 -2.74 5.92 4.73
N PHE A 75 -2.80 7.24 4.91
CA PHE A 75 -3.89 7.88 5.61
C PHE A 75 -5.06 8.12 4.66
N VAL A 76 -6.25 7.86 5.17
CA VAL A 76 -7.50 8.07 4.45
C VAL A 76 -8.37 9.02 5.27
N ASP A 77 -8.99 10.02 4.63
CA ASP A 77 -10.00 10.85 5.30
C ASP A 77 -11.35 10.11 5.29
N ASP A 78 -11.57 9.33 6.35
CA ASP A 78 -12.79 8.55 6.53
C ASP A 78 -14.06 9.41 6.48
N LYS A 79 -14.01 10.66 6.97
CA LYS A 79 -15.17 11.55 6.96
C LYS A 79 -15.52 11.96 5.54
N GLU A 80 -14.53 12.30 4.74
CA GLU A 80 -14.74 12.66 3.34
C GLU A 80 -15.23 11.46 2.53
N MET A 81 -14.65 10.27 2.77
CA MET A 81 -15.09 9.03 2.11
C MET A 81 -16.51 8.65 2.46
N ILE A 82 -16.89 8.67 3.74
CA ILE A 82 -18.26 8.39 4.18
C ILE A 82 -19.24 9.43 3.61
N LYS A 83 -18.84 10.71 3.52
CA LYS A 83 -19.68 11.75 2.94
C LYS A 83 -19.96 11.49 1.45
N LYS A 84 -18.96 11.02 0.70
CA LYS A 84 -19.10 10.70 -0.74
C LYS A 84 -19.87 9.40 -0.96
N GLU A 85 -19.59 8.37 -0.16
CA GLU A 85 -20.16 7.03 -0.27
C GLU A 85 -20.54 6.48 1.12
N PRO A 86 -21.73 6.81 1.66
CA PRO A 86 -22.11 6.47 3.03
C PRO A 86 -22.08 4.97 3.37
N LYS A 87 -22.21 4.11 2.35
CA LYS A 87 -22.15 2.64 2.48
C LYS A 87 -20.76 2.14 2.89
N VAL A 88 -19.71 2.95 2.69
CA VAL A 88 -18.33 2.58 3.03
C VAL A 88 -18.11 2.55 4.54
N LYS A 89 -18.93 3.25 5.32
CA LYS A 89 -18.81 3.30 6.79
C LYS A 89 -18.72 1.92 7.44
N SER A 90 -19.60 0.99 7.07
CA SER A 90 -19.60 -0.35 7.67
C SER A 90 -18.32 -1.13 7.37
N HIS A 91 -17.70 -0.91 6.21
CA HIS A 91 -16.43 -1.55 5.85
C HIS A 91 -15.25 -0.96 6.63
N LEU A 92 -15.27 0.36 6.87
CA LEU A 92 -14.26 1.02 7.71
C LEU A 92 -14.36 0.55 9.16
N ASP A 93 -15.57 0.56 9.73
CA ASP A 93 -15.83 0.10 11.10
C ASP A 93 -15.39 -1.37 11.30
N GLU A 94 -15.65 -2.25 10.32
CA GLU A 94 -15.23 -3.65 10.34
C GLU A 94 -13.71 -3.81 10.24
N SER A 95 -13.07 -3.01 9.39
CA SER A 95 -11.62 -3.02 9.21
C SER A 95 -10.89 -2.57 10.48
N GLU A 96 -11.37 -1.49 11.12
CA GLU A 96 -10.84 -1.00 12.40
C GLU A 96 -10.96 -2.05 13.50
N LYS A 97 -12.13 -2.67 13.65
CA LYS A 97 -12.35 -3.74 14.64
C LYS A 97 -11.45 -4.95 14.39
N THR A 98 -11.23 -5.30 13.13
CA THR A 98 -10.32 -6.40 12.76
C THR A 98 -8.88 -6.05 13.12
N PHE A 99 -8.45 -4.83 12.82
CA PHE A 99 -7.12 -4.33 13.14
C PHE A 99 -6.86 -4.31 14.66
N GLU A 100 -7.80 -3.82 15.46
CA GLU A 100 -7.69 -3.84 16.92
C GLU A 100 -7.54 -5.26 17.47
N ASN A 101 -8.33 -6.21 16.95
CA ASN A 101 -8.29 -7.59 17.40
C ASN A 101 -6.94 -8.25 17.06
N LEU A 102 -6.44 -8.03 15.84
CA LEU A 102 -5.13 -8.54 15.43
C LEU A 102 -4.00 -7.93 16.26
N SER A 103 -4.07 -6.63 16.56
CA SER A 103 -3.11 -5.93 17.40
C SER A 103 -3.06 -6.51 18.82
N LYS A 104 -4.23 -6.77 19.42
CA LYS A 104 -4.34 -7.43 20.74
C LYS A 104 -3.75 -8.84 20.71
N GLN A 105 -4.05 -9.62 19.67
CA GLN A 105 -3.50 -10.97 19.53
C GLN A 105 -1.97 -10.96 19.38
N LEU A 106 -1.42 -9.99 18.65
CA LEU A 106 0.01 -9.82 18.47
C LEU A 106 0.69 -9.46 19.81
N GLY A 107 0.13 -8.49 20.56
CA GLY A 107 0.62 -8.12 21.89
C GLY A 107 0.69 -9.32 22.84
N ASN A 108 -0.40 -10.09 22.93
CA ASN A 108 -0.46 -11.30 23.75
C ASN A 108 0.57 -12.37 23.33
N LYS A 109 0.88 -12.48 22.03
CA LYS A 109 1.91 -13.41 21.54
C LYS A 109 3.31 -12.95 21.94
N ILE A 110 3.58 -11.64 21.87
CA ILE A 110 4.89 -11.07 22.25
C ILE A 110 5.13 -11.29 23.74
N GLU A 111 4.14 -11.01 24.60
CA GLU A 111 4.25 -11.22 26.06
C GLU A 111 4.52 -12.69 26.42
N LYS A 112 3.82 -13.63 25.78
CA LYS A 112 4.06 -15.07 25.95
C LYS A 112 5.39 -15.58 25.42
N SER A 113 6.05 -14.82 24.54
CA SER A 113 7.36 -15.18 23.98
C SER A 113 8.52 -14.66 24.84
N GLN A 114 8.22 -13.78 25.80
CA GLN A 114 9.17 -13.17 26.73
C GLN A 114 9.06 -13.72 28.16
N SER A 115 8.11 -14.64 28.40
CA SER A 115 7.90 -15.37 29.66
C SER A 115 8.31 -16.83 29.53
#